data_AF-A0A357QZA5-F1
#
_entry.id   AF-A0A357QZA5-F1
#
_cell.length_a   1.000
_cell.length_b   1.000
_cell.length_c   1.000
_cell.angle_alpha   90.00
_cell.angle_beta   90.00
_cell.angle_gamma   90.00
#
_symmetry.space_group_name_H-M   'P 1'
#
loop_
_entity.id
_entity.type
_entity.pdbx_description
1 polymer ?
#
loop_
_entity_poly.entity_id
_entity_poly.type
_entity_poly.pdbx_seq_one_letter_code
_entity_poly.pdbx_strand_id
1 'polypeptide(L)'
;MLMSDLLYWGLPSAALLINSLLFLILSLSKKDRQINSFMLFIAVMIFWAATSLLMKAQVPPGVLFYNRAMVASITMVPYFAFLFISIFTNQIKKMAIAFWSVVIFVIQIVNALGLAITSAEMVPVEINGIISYELVYTMGWVAYLCFGAVFLLLAYCMNLIRKGFKQGKRNSNSLRPVLYG
;
A
#
# COMPACT_ATOMS: atom_id res chain seq x y z
N MET A 1 25.60 9.54 6.33
CA MET A 1 26.20 8.71 5.27
C MET A 1 25.85 7.24 5.45
N LEU A 2 26.38 6.55 6.47
CA LEU A 2 25.92 5.21 6.85
C LEU A 2 24.41 5.16 7.07
N MET A 3 23.84 6.16 7.73
CA MET A 3 22.39 6.24 7.99
C MET A 3 21.56 6.40 6.70
N SER A 4 22.01 7.18 5.70
CA SER A 4 21.25 7.41 4.47
C SER A 4 21.25 6.17 3.57
N ASP A 5 22.39 5.50 3.42
CA ASP A 5 22.50 4.27 2.63
C ASP A 5 21.80 3.09 3.31
N LEU A 6 21.90 3.03 4.65
CA LEU A 6 21.20 2.03 5.46
C LEU A 6 19.68 2.25 5.44
N LEU A 7 19.19 3.49 5.40
CA LEU A 7 17.77 3.75 5.17
C LEU A 7 17.35 3.44 3.72
N TYR A 8 18.20 3.78 2.74
CA TYR A 8 17.92 3.56 1.32
C TYR A 8 17.78 2.07 0.97
N TRP A 9 18.66 1.21 1.48
CA TRP A 9 18.62 -0.24 1.23
C TRP A 9 17.91 -1.02 2.35
N GLY A 10 18.09 -0.61 3.59
CA GLY A 10 17.58 -1.32 4.76
C GLY A 10 16.06 -1.23 4.90
N LEU A 11 15.44 -0.12 4.52
CA LEU A 11 13.99 0.03 4.72
C LEU A 11 13.17 -0.92 3.81
N PRO A 12 13.41 -1.01 2.49
CA PRO A 12 12.72 -1.98 1.65
C PRO A 12 13.09 -3.44 1.99
N SER A 13 14.35 -3.73 2.35
CA SER A 13 14.78 -5.10 2.69
C SER A 13 14.18 -5.59 4.01
N ALA A 14 14.17 -4.76 5.06
CA ALA A 14 13.51 -5.07 6.31
C ALA A 14 11.99 -5.25 6.11
N ALA A 15 11.37 -4.35 5.32
CA ALA A 15 9.96 -4.49 4.97
C ALA A 15 9.67 -5.81 4.24
N LEU A 16 10.52 -6.21 3.29
CA LEU A 16 10.36 -7.46 2.55
C LEU A 16 10.46 -8.67 3.47
N LEU A 17 11.47 -8.71 4.35
CA LEU A 17 11.67 -9.80 5.31
C LEU A 17 10.50 -9.93 6.28
N ILE A 18 10.11 -8.83 6.93
CA ILE A 18 9.01 -8.82 7.90
C ILE A 18 7.70 -9.22 7.24
N ASN A 19 7.36 -8.62 6.10
CA ASN A 19 6.10 -8.93 5.40
C ASN A 19 6.08 -10.38 4.89
N SER A 20 7.21 -10.92 4.42
CA SER A 20 7.31 -12.32 3.99
C SER A 20 7.11 -13.30 5.15
N LEU A 21 7.71 -13.02 6.31
CA LEU A 21 7.51 -13.82 7.52
C LEU A 21 6.05 -13.77 7.99
N LEU A 22 5.45 -12.58 8.03
CA LEU A 22 4.04 -12.42 8.36
C LEU A 22 3.13 -13.18 7.39
N PHE A 23 3.44 -13.11 6.09
CA PHE A 23 2.68 -13.84 5.07
C PHE A 23 2.76 -15.36 5.29
N LEU A 24 3.95 -15.90 5.60
CA LEU A 24 4.12 -17.33 5.90
C LEU A 24 3.35 -17.75 7.14
N ILE A 25 3.44 -16.99 8.23
CA ILE A 25 2.70 -17.26 9.48
C ILE A 25 1.19 -17.27 9.23
N LEU A 26 0.68 -16.29 8.49
CA LEU A 26 -0.75 -16.20 8.17
C LEU A 26 -1.20 -17.31 7.22
N SER A 27 -0.34 -17.73 6.30
CA SER A 27 -0.62 -18.85 5.39
C SER A 27 -0.72 -20.19 6.14
N LEU A 28 0.00 -20.34 7.25
CA LEU A 28 -0.09 -21.51 8.14
C LEU A 28 -1.28 -21.44 9.11
N SER A 29 -1.83 -20.24 9.32
CA SER A 29 -2.97 -20.04 10.20
C SER A 29 -4.27 -20.56 9.57
N LYS A 30 -5.27 -20.82 10.42
CA LYS A 30 -6.60 -21.24 9.98
C LYS A 30 -7.21 -20.16 9.08
N LYS A 31 -7.47 -20.51 7.83
CA LYS A 31 -7.98 -19.56 6.84
C LYS A 31 -9.41 -19.13 7.20
N ASP A 32 -9.54 -17.88 7.61
CA ASP A 32 -10.81 -17.16 7.72
C ASP A 32 -10.82 -15.96 6.76
N ARG A 33 -11.99 -15.41 6.48
CA ARG A 33 -12.19 -14.27 5.57
C ARG A 33 -11.32 -13.07 5.96
N GLN A 34 -11.15 -12.82 7.26
CA GLN A 34 -10.28 -11.76 7.78
C GLN A 34 -8.82 -12.02 7.42
N ILE A 35 -8.30 -13.21 7.75
CA ILE A 35 -6.91 -13.60 7.45
C ILE A 35 -6.65 -13.55 5.95
N ASN A 36 -7.58 -14.01 5.11
CA ASN A 36 -7.42 -13.97 3.66
C ASN A 36 -7.31 -12.53 3.13
N SER A 37 -8.16 -11.61 3.61
CA SER A 37 -8.06 -10.20 3.22
C SER A 37 -6.79 -9.52 3.71
N PHE A 38 -6.28 -9.92 4.88
CA PHE A 38 -5.02 -9.42 5.42
C PHE A 38 -3.80 -9.94 4.65
N MET A 39 -3.83 -11.21 4.23
CA MET A 39 -2.79 -11.78 3.37
C MET A 39 -2.66 -11.04 2.03
N LEU A 40 -3.78 -10.62 1.42
CA LEU A 40 -3.75 -9.81 0.20
C LEU A 40 -3.08 -8.45 0.42
N PHE A 41 -3.37 -7.79 1.54
CA PHE A 41 -2.72 -6.54 1.92
C PHE A 41 -1.20 -6.73 2.08
N ILE A 42 -0.78 -7.79 2.78
CA ILE A 42 0.64 -8.11 2.97
C ILE A 42 1.31 -8.47 1.63
N ALA A 43 0.65 -9.22 0.77
CA ALA A 43 1.20 -9.58 -0.55
C ALA A 43 1.54 -8.33 -1.38
N VAL A 44 0.68 -7.31 -1.35
CA VAL A 44 0.96 -6.04 -2.03
C VAL A 44 2.11 -5.28 -1.36
N MET A 45 2.24 -5.34 -0.03
CA MET A 45 3.39 -4.75 0.67
C MET A 45 4.71 -5.45 0.30
N ILE A 46 4.71 -6.78 0.15
CA ILE A 46 5.86 -7.54 -0.36
C ILE A 46 6.18 -7.10 -1.79
N PHE A 47 5.17 -7.01 -2.65
CA PHE A 47 5.35 -6.61 -4.04
C PHE A 47 5.92 -5.18 -4.17
N TRP A 48 5.44 -4.25 -3.33
CA TRP A 48 6.00 -2.90 -3.23
C TRP A 48 7.47 -2.90 -2.80
N ALA A 49 7.81 -3.65 -1.75
CA ALA A 49 9.19 -3.73 -1.25
C ALA A 49 10.14 -4.37 -2.28
N ALA A 50 9.69 -5.45 -2.94
CA ALA A 50 10.44 -6.15 -3.97
C ALA A 50 10.70 -5.25 -5.19
N THR A 51 9.65 -4.58 -5.70
CA THR A 51 9.77 -3.68 -6.85
C THR A 51 10.67 -2.48 -6.54
N SER A 52 10.62 -1.94 -5.32
CA SER A 52 11.53 -0.88 -4.87
C SER A 52 13.00 -1.35 -4.88
N LEU A 53 13.29 -2.55 -4.38
CA LEU A 53 14.65 -3.11 -4.40
C LEU A 53 15.14 -3.40 -5.83
N LEU A 54 14.30 -3.99 -6.67
CA LEU A 54 14.65 -4.28 -8.06
C LEU A 54 14.92 -3.01 -8.87
N MET A 55 14.16 -1.94 -8.61
CA MET A 55 14.40 -0.61 -9.17
C MET A 55 15.76 -0.06 -8.76
N LYS A 56 16.10 -0.16 -7.46
CA LYS A 56 17.39 0.30 -6.91
C LYS A 56 18.57 -0.51 -7.45
N ALA A 57 18.37 -1.81 -7.65
CA ALA A 57 19.35 -2.71 -8.24
C ALA A 57 19.44 -2.57 -9.78
N GLN A 58 18.61 -1.72 -10.41
CA GLN A 58 18.59 -1.47 -11.85
C GLN A 58 18.51 -2.75 -12.70
N VAL A 59 17.75 -3.74 -12.20
CA VAL A 59 17.58 -5.02 -12.88
C VAL A 59 16.87 -4.80 -14.24
N PRO A 60 17.12 -5.62 -15.28
CA PRO A 60 16.30 -5.61 -16.49
C PRO A 60 14.83 -5.96 -16.16
N PRO A 61 13.81 -5.30 -16.76
CA PRO A 61 13.84 -4.54 -18.02
C PRO A 61 14.11 -3.03 -17.87
N GLY A 62 14.41 -2.53 -16.67
CA GLY A 62 14.83 -1.15 -16.43
C GLY A 62 14.05 -0.42 -15.32
N VAL A 63 14.58 0.74 -14.89
CA VAL A 63 14.07 1.55 -13.78
C VAL A 63 12.62 1.99 -13.99
N LEU A 64 12.25 2.40 -15.21
CA LEU A 64 10.90 2.86 -15.52
C LEU A 64 9.83 1.78 -15.30
N PHE A 65 10.13 0.54 -15.66
CA PHE A 65 9.22 -0.58 -15.45
C PHE A 65 8.99 -0.84 -13.95
N TYR A 66 10.07 -0.93 -13.18
CA TYR A 66 9.97 -1.15 -11.73
C TYR A 66 9.34 0.03 -11.01
N ASN A 67 9.55 1.26 -11.47
CA ASN A 67 8.87 2.43 -10.94
C ASN A 67 7.35 2.35 -11.19
N ARG A 68 6.92 1.97 -12.39
CA ARG A 68 5.48 1.75 -12.68
C ARG A 68 4.90 0.62 -11.81
N ALA A 69 5.65 -0.47 -11.61
CA ALA A 69 5.23 -1.57 -10.73
C ALA A 69 5.16 -1.13 -9.25
N MET A 70 6.11 -0.33 -8.79
CA MET A 70 6.15 0.25 -7.45
C MET A 70 4.95 1.17 -7.22
N VAL A 71 4.63 2.04 -8.19
CA VAL A 71 3.48 2.95 -8.12
C VAL A 71 2.16 2.17 -8.18
N ALA A 72 2.08 1.13 -9.02
CA ALA A 72 0.94 0.22 -9.03
C ALA A 72 0.74 -0.47 -7.68
N SER A 73 1.82 -0.80 -6.97
CA SER A 73 1.75 -1.41 -5.65
C SER A 73 1.27 -0.40 -4.61
N ILE A 74 1.85 0.80 -4.57
CA ILE A 74 1.55 1.80 -3.54
C ILE A 74 0.11 2.33 -3.63
N THR A 75 -0.47 2.39 -4.83
CA THR A 75 -1.88 2.73 -5.04
C THR A 75 -2.81 1.60 -4.62
N MET A 76 -2.39 0.33 -4.73
CA MET A 76 -3.16 -0.83 -4.29
C MET A 76 -3.14 -1.05 -2.76
N VAL A 77 -2.06 -0.69 -2.06
CA VAL A 77 -1.96 -0.79 -0.58
C VAL A 77 -3.22 -0.26 0.15
N PRO A 78 -3.66 1.00 -0.06
CA PRO A 78 -4.83 1.55 0.63
C PRO A 78 -6.14 0.84 0.25
N TYR A 79 -6.23 0.27 -0.95
CA TYR A 79 -7.39 -0.49 -1.40
C TYR A 79 -7.51 -1.85 -0.71
N PHE A 80 -6.42 -2.60 -0.59
CA PHE A 80 -6.44 -3.84 0.19
C PHE A 80 -6.59 -3.58 1.68
N ALA A 81 -6.03 -2.48 2.20
CA ALA A 81 -6.32 -2.02 3.56
C ALA A 81 -7.81 -1.72 3.75
N PHE A 82 -8.44 -1.04 2.79
CA PHE A 82 -9.88 -0.77 2.80
C PHE A 82 -10.73 -2.06 2.84
N LEU A 83 -10.40 -3.05 2.02
CA LEU A 83 -11.09 -4.34 2.02
C LEU A 83 -10.92 -5.05 3.37
N PHE A 84 -9.70 -5.11 3.88
CA PHE A 84 -9.39 -5.69 5.19
C PHE A 84 -10.18 -5.00 6.31
N ILE A 85 -10.13 -3.67 6.39
CA ILE A 85 -10.86 -2.87 7.41
C ILE A 85 -12.37 -3.10 7.31
N SER A 86 -12.92 -3.14 6.09
CA SER A 86 -14.36 -3.36 5.89
C SER A 86 -14.81 -4.73 6.38
N ILE A 87 -13.98 -5.77 6.17
CA ILE A 87 -14.24 -7.12 6.66
C ILE A 87 -14.03 -7.19 8.18
N PHE A 88 -12.96 -6.59 8.70
CA PHE A 88 -12.62 -6.57 10.11
C PHE A 88 -13.67 -5.84 10.97
N THR A 89 -14.17 -4.69 10.48
CA THR A 89 -15.23 -3.91 11.15
C THR A 89 -16.64 -4.43 10.86
N ASN A 90 -16.79 -5.48 10.05
CA ASN A 90 -18.06 -6.00 9.56
C ASN A 90 -18.94 -4.93 8.87
N GLN A 91 -18.33 -3.90 8.27
CA GLN A 91 -19.00 -2.81 7.55
C GLN A 91 -18.91 -2.97 6.03
N ILE A 92 -19.22 -4.17 5.53
CA ILE A 92 -19.08 -4.52 4.12
C ILE A 92 -20.17 -3.83 3.30
N LYS A 93 -19.81 -2.77 2.59
CA LYS A 93 -20.70 -2.08 1.64
C LYS A 93 -20.32 -2.45 0.21
N LYS A 94 -21.07 -3.36 -0.41
CA LYS A 94 -20.81 -3.85 -1.79
C LYS A 94 -20.66 -2.71 -2.80
N MET A 95 -21.51 -1.69 -2.72
CA MET A 95 -21.43 -0.51 -3.60
C MET A 95 -20.15 0.29 -3.42
N ALA A 96 -19.70 0.51 -2.17
CA ALA A 96 -18.45 1.22 -1.91
C ALA A 96 -17.24 0.41 -2.37
N ILE A 97 -17.30 -0.92 -2.22
CA ILE A 97 -16.27 -1.82 -2.75
C ILE A 97 -16.20 -1.70 -4.27
N ALA A 98 -17.32 -1.89 -4.97
CA ALA A 98 -17.37 -1.79 -6.43
C ALA A 98 -16.86 -0.43 -6.94
N PHE A 99 -17.29 0.68 -6.33
CA PHE A 99 -16.82 2.02 -6.67
C PHE A 99 -15.30 2.14 -6.53
N TRP A 100 -14.74 1.79 -5.37
CA TRP A 100 -13.30 1.90 -5.15
C TRP A 100 -12.47 0.90 -5.97
N SER A 101 -13.01 -0.28 -6.28
CA SER A 101 -12.39 -1.23 -7.21
C SER A 101 -12.25 -0.61 -8.61
N VAL A 102 -13.30 0.06 -9.11
CA VAL A 102 -13.26 0.72 -10.42
C VAL A 102 -12.28 1.89 -10.41
N VAL A 103 -12.29 2.73 -9.37
CA VAL A 103 -11.34 3.85 -9.24
C VAL A 103 -9.90 3.35 -9.27
N ILE A 104 -9.57 2.33 -8.49
CA ILE A 104 -8.22 1.75 -8.47
C ILE A 104 -7.86 1.13 -9.80
N PHE A 105 -8.79 0.39 -10.43
CA PHE A 105 -8.56 -0.21 -11.73
C PHE A 105 -8.22 0.85 -12.80
N VAL A 106 -8.96 1.97 -12.82
CA VAL A 106 -8.65 3.12 -13.70
C VAL A 106 -7.27 3.69 -13.41
N ILE A 107 -6.90 3.88 -12.13
CA ILE A 107 -5.56 4.34 -11.74
C ILE A 107 -4.48 3.39 -12.26
N GLN A 108 -4.68 2.07 -12.20
CA GLN A 108 -3.72 1.11 -12.73
C GLN A 108 -3.57 1.20 -14.24
N ILE A 109 -4.67 1.39 -14.98
CA ILE A 109 -4.62 1.60 -16.44
C ILE A 109 -3.85 2.88 -16.77
N VAL A 110 -4.17 3.99 -16.13
CA VAL A 110 -3.50 5.29 -16.32
C VAL A 110 -2.00 5.17 -16.02
N ASN A 111 -1.63 4.46 -14.96
CA ASN A 111 -0.24 4.20 -14.61
C ASN A 111 0.46 3.32 -15.65
N ALA A 112 -0.21 2.25 -16.13
CA ALA A 112 0.35 1.35 -17.15
C ALA A 112 0.59 2.07 -18.49
N LEU A 113 -0.31 2.98 -18.87
CA LEU A 113 -0.18 3.82 -20.08
C LEU A 113 0.93 4.89 -19.97
N GLY A 114 1.55 5.07 -18.79
CA GLY A 114 2.59 6.08 -18.59
C GLY A 114 2.07 7.51 -18.48
N LEU A 115 0.75 7.69 -18.28
CA LEU A 115 0.12 9.01 -18.12
C LEU A 115 0.33 9.58 -16.71
N ALA A 116 0.52 8.71 -15.71
CA ALA A 116 0.87 9.13 -14.35
C ALA A 116 2.36 9.47 -14.23
N ILE A 117 3.24 8.58 -14.69
CA ILE A 117 4.70 8.79 -14.65
C ILE A 117 5.27 8.57 -16.05
N THR A 118 5.83 9.63 -16.59
CA THR A 118 6.25 9.70 -17.99
C THR A 118 7.70 9.23 -18.14
N SER A 119 8.59 9.65 -17.24
CA SER A 119 9.97 9.15 -17.15
C SER A 119 10.36 8.88 -15.70
N ALA A 120 11.27 7.92 -15.51
CA ALA A 120 11.87 7.60 -14.22
C ALA A 120 13.29 7.07 -14.47
N GLU A 121 14.27 7.78 -13.93
CA GLU A 121 15.69 7.49 -14.09
C GLU A 121 16.38 7.61 -12.72
N MET A 122 17.38 6.76 -12.50
CA MET A 122 18.26 6.87 -11.34
C MET A 122 19.46 7.73 -11.73
N VAL A 123 19.46 8.99 -11.30
CA VAL A 123 20.53 9.94 -11.64
C VAL A 123 21.60 9.90 -10.54
N PRO A 124 22.89 9.77 -10.90
CA PRO A 124 23.97 9.91 -9.93
C PRO A 124 24.04 11.37 -9.46
N VAL A 125 23.79 11.61 -8.18
CA VAL A 125 23.95 12.89 -7.51
C VAL A 125 25.17 12.82 -6.63
N GLU A 126 26.13 13.70 -6.88
CA GLU A 126 27.35 13.81 -6.07
C GLU A 126 27.06 14.67 -4.84
N ILE A 127 26.96 14.03 -3.69
CA ILE A 127 26.79 14.72 -2.40
C ILE A 127 28.07 14.49 -1.61
N ASN A 128 28.85 15.56 -1.39
CA ASN A 128 30.13 15.53 -0.68
C ASN A 128 31.18 14.57 -1.28
N GLY A 129 31.33 14.55 -2.62
CA GLY A 129 32.39 13.78 -3.29
C GLY A 129 32.10 12.29 -3.47
N ILE A 130 30.86 11.84 -3.20
CA ILE A 130 30.44 10.44 -3.32
C ILE A 130 29.16 10.37 -4.15
N ILE A 131 29.16 9.44 -5.12
CA ILE A 131 28.05 9.21 -6.04
C ILE A 131 26.91 8.50 -5.30
N SER A 132 25.81 9.22 -5.08
CA SER A 132 24.54 8.67 -4.60
C SER A 132 23.54 8.55 -5.75
N TYR A 133 22.58 7.63 -5.70
CA TYR A 133 21.57 7.49 -6.76
C TYR A 133 20.23 8.03 -6.28
N GLU A 134 19.76 9.10 -6.91
CA GLU A 134 18.45 9.67 -6.65
C GLU A 134 17.48 9.32 -7.77
N LEU A 135 16.25 8.97 -7.40
CA LEU A 135 15.16 8.71 -8.34
C LEU A 135 14.63 10.05 -8.83
N VAL A 136 14.93 10.41 -10.07
CA VAL A 136 14.33 11.55 -10.75
C VAL A 136 13.19 11.03 -11.60
N TYR A 137 11.99 11.55 -11.37
CA TYR A 137 10.80 11.16 -12.11
C TYR A 137 9.97 12.37 -12.50
N THR A 138 9.37 12.30 -13.68
CA THR A 138 8.46 13.32 -14.19
C THR A 138 7.02 12.86 -14.03
N MET A 139 6.22 13.67 -13.35
CA MET A 139 4.80 13.40 -13.14
C MET A 139 3.95 14.08 -14.21
N GLY A 140 3.03 13.33 -14.81
CA GLY A 140 1.97 13.90 -15.63
C GLY A 140 0.90 14.55 -14.77
N TRP A 141 0.13 15.48 -15.33
CA TRP A 141 -0.96 16.16 -14.61
C TRP A 141 -2.02 15.20 -14.05
N VAL A 142 -2.21 14.05 -14.70
CA VAL A 142 -3.14 12.99 -14.27
C VAL A 142 -2.68 12.33 -12.95
N ALA A 143 -1.38 12.36 -12.64
CA ALA A 143 -0.84 11.80 -11.41
C ALA A 143 -1.46 12.45 -10.17
N TYR A 144 -1.65 13.78 -10.19
CA TYR A 144 -2.26 14.51 -9.07
C TYR A 144 -3.69 14.03 -8.78
N LEU A 145 -4.46 13.72 -9.82
CA LEU A 145 -5.81 13.17 -9.68
C LEU A 145 -5.79 11.75 -9.10
N CYS A 146 -4.89 10.90 -9.58
CA CYS A 146 -4.71 9.53 -9.07
C CYS A 146 -4.32 9.52 -7.58
N PHE A 147 -3.33 10.32 -7.19
CA PHE A 147 -2.91 10.43 -5.79
C PHE A 147 -3.98 11.09 -4.92
N GLY A 148 -4.71 12.08 -5.45
CA GLY A 148 -5.87 12.68 -4.77
C GLY A 148 -6.96 11.64 -4.46
N ALA A 149 -7.30 10.78 -5.42
CA ALA A 149 -8.27 9.70 -5.23
C ALA A 149 -7.80 8.68 -4.17
N VAL A 150 -6.51 8.34 -4.15
CA VAL A 150 -5.91 7.49 -3.12
C VAL A 150 -6.01 8.15 -1.73
N PHE A 151 -5.78 9.46 -1.64
CA PHE A 151 -5.90 10.19 -0.38
C PHE A 151 -7.35 10.18 0.14
N LEU A 152 -8.33 10.34 -0.75
CA LEU A 152 -9.75 10.21 -0.42
C LEU A 152 -10.10 8.80 0.09
N LEU A 153 -9.53 7.76 -0.52
CA LEU A 153 -9.70 6.37 -0.07
C LEU A 153 -9.13 6.17 1.35
N LEU A 154 -7.94 6.71 1.63
CA LEU A 154 -7.36 6.68 2.97
C LEU A 154 -8.23 7.40 4.01
N ALA A 155 -8.76 8.58 3.67
CA ALA A 155 -9.68 9.31 4.52
C ALA A 155 -10.98 8.51 4.78
N TYR A 156 -11.48 7.81 3.75
CA TYR A 156 -12.63 6.92 3.88
C TYR A 156 -12.34 5.73 4.81
N CYS A 157 -11.17 5.10 4.69
CA CYS A 157 -10.70 4.05 5.60
C CYS A 157 -10.65 4.52 7.06
N MET A 158 -10.08 5.71 7.29
CA MET A 158 -10.01 6.28 8.63
C MET A 158 -11.41 6.51 9.22
N ASN A 159 -12.37 6.95 8.41
CA ASN A 159 -13.77 7.10 8.82
C ASN A 159 -14.45 5.76 9.13
N LEU A 160 -14.16 4.69 8.38
CA LEU A 160 -14.66 3.34 8.68
C LEU A 160 -14.11 2.83 10.00
N ILE A 161 -12.80 2.97 10.25
CA ILE A 161 -12.17 2.61 11.52
C ILE A 161 -12.86 3.35 12.67
N ARG A 162 -13.02 4.67 12.57
CA ARG A 162 -13.71 5.49 13.60
C ARG A 162 -15.14 5.02 13.86
N LYS A 163 -15.90 4.69 12.81
CA LYS A 163 -17.27 4.15 12.94
C LYS A 163 -17.28 2.78 13.60
N GLY A 164 -16.36 1.89 13.22
CA GLY A 164 -16.17 0.58 13.83
C GLY A 164 -15.90 0.68 15.33
N PHE A 165 -15.00 1.56 15.75
CA PHE A 165 -14.73 1.82 17.16
C PHE A 165 -15.95 2.36 17.92
N LYS A 166 -16.68 3.33 17.35
CA LYS A 166 -17.90 3.86 17.98
C LYS A 166 -18.98 2.80 18.16
N GLN A 167 -19.17 1.92 17.17
CA GLN A 167 -20.13 0.81 17.25
C GLN A 167 -19.69 -0.23 18.27
N GLY A 168 -18.40 -0.61 18.31
CA GLY A 168 -17.86 -1.52 19.33
C GLY A 168 -18.02 -0.97 20.75
N LYS A 169 -17.77 0.33 20.96
CA LYS A 169 -17.99 1.01 22.25
C LYS A 169 -19.47 1.01 22.65
N ARG A 170 -20.38 1.22 21.69
CA ARG A 170 -21.83 1.17 21.93
C ARG A 170 -22.29 -0.23 22.32
N ASN A 171 -21.75 -1.27 21.68
CA ASN A 171 -22.08 -2.67 21.97
C ASN A 171 -21.52 -3.13 23.33
N SER A 172 -20.31 -2.68 23.70
CA SER A 172 -19.73 -2.89 25.04
C SER A 172 -20.54 -2.18 26.14
N ASN A 173 -21.00 -0.95 25.89
CA ASN A 173 -21.86 -0.23 26.85
C ASN A 173 -23.27 -0.83 26.97
N SER A 174 -23.81 -1.46 25.93
CA SER A 174 -25.12 -2.15 26.01
C SER A 174 -25.06 -3.51 26.72
N LEU A 175 -23.86 -4.05 26.97
CA LEU A 175 -23.66 -5.27 27.77
C LEU A 175 -23.52 -4.97 29.27
N ARG A 176 -23.36 -3.70 29.68
CA ARG A 176 -23.33 -3.30 31.10
C ARG A 176 -24.56 -3.78 31.91
N PRO A 177 -25.81 -3.66 31.43
CA PRO A 177 -26.96 -4.15 32.20
C PRO A 177 -27.05 -5.68 32.31
N VAL A 178 -26.27 -6.44 31.54
CA VAL A 178 -26.16 -7.92 31.67
C VAL A 178 -25.06 -8.32 32.66
N LEU A 179 -24.12 -7.43 32.96
CA LEU A 179 -23.02 -7.65 33.91
C LEU A 179 -23.36 -7.24 35.35
N TYR A 180 -24.39 -6.41 35.53
CA TYR A 180 -24.84 -5.89 36.84
C TYR A 180 -26.28 -6.31 37.20
N GLY A 181 -26.91 -7.14 36.38
CA GLY A 181 -28.15 -7.86 36.72
C GLY A 181 -27.82 -9.31 37.02
#